data_AF-A0A7S4FGA1-F1
#
_entry.id   AF-A0A7S4FGA1-F1
#
_cell.length_a   1.000
_cell.length_b   1.000
_cell.length_c   1.000
_cell.angle_alpha   90.00
_cell.angle_beta   90.00
_cell.angle_gamma   90.00
#
_symmetry.space_group_name_H-M   'P 1'
#
loop_
_entity.id
_entity.type
_entity.pdbx_description
1 polymer ?
#
loop_
_entity_poly.entity_id
_entity_poly.type
_entity_poly.pdbx_seq_one_letter_code
_entity_poly.pdbx_strand_id
1 'polypeptide(L)'
;MLMALDFCLAQDDYKAGSILLNMCQTFAYSRRHAENYYLQEVVREHALFQNERFWKESFMYALIIERQKQATVFTKTLSEEAQDELKAREQNITFGQLTSFVFNMISMGLDQDMVVQFVERTCDTE
;
A
#
# COMPACT_ATOMS: atom_id res chain seq x y z
N MET A 1 0.22 -10.55 16.77
CA MET A 1 0.11 -10.14 15.37
C MET A 1 -1.25 -10.54 14.80
N LEU A 2 -1.56 -11.84 14.71
CA LEU A 2 -2.85 -12.31 14.16
C LEU A 2 -4.08 -11.65 14.80
N MET A 3 -4.19 -11.62 16.13
CA MET A 3 -5.30 -10.92 16.82
C MET A 3 -5.44 -9.42 16.44
N ALA A 4 -4.33 -8.75 16.13
CA ALA A 4 -4.37 -7.34 15.72
C ALA A 4 -4.88 -7.21 14.28
N LEU A 5 -4.52 -8.17 13.40
CA LEU A 5 -5.03 -8.24 12.03
C LEU A 5 -6.52 -8.61 12.01
N ASP A 6 -6.96 -9.52 12.88
CA ASP A 6 -8.38 -9.85 13.07
C ASP A 6 -9.19 -8.60 13.48
N PHE A 7 -8.66 -7.81 14.42
CA PHE A 7 -9.29 -6.57 14.84
C PHE A 7 -9.36 -5.55 13.70
N CYS A 8 -8.28 -5.38 12.93
CA CYS A 8 -8.28 -4.49 11.76
C CYS A 8 -9.32 -4.92 10.73
N LEU A 9 -9.44 -6.22 10.46
CA LEU A 9 -10.43 -6.76 9.53
C LEU A 9 -11.86 -6.55 10.05
N ALA A 10 -12.10 -6.79 11.33
CA ALA A 10 -13.43 -6.63 11.92
C ALA A 10 -13.92 -5.17 11.98
N GLN A 11 -13.00 -4.21 12.02
CA GLN A 11 -13.31 -2.78 12.12
C GLN A 11 -13.12 -2.02 10.81
N ASP A 12 -12.76 -2.69 9.72
CA ASP A 12 -12.32 -2.05 8.47
C ASP A 12 -11.18 -1.01 8.69
N ASP A 13 -10.31 -1.22 9.70
CA ASP A 13 -9.19 -0.33 10.00
C ASP A 13 -7.98 -0.65 9.11
N TYR A 14 -8.10 -0.32 7.83
CA TYR A 14 -7.07 -0.59 6.83
C TYR A 14 -5.84 0.30 6.99
N LYS A 15 -5.96 1.42 7.71
CA LYS A 15 -4.82 2.25 8.09
C LYS A 15 -3.92 1.52 9.09
N ALA A 16 -4.50 1.00 10.17
CA ALA A 16 -3.76 0.17 11.12
C ALA A 16 -3.23 -1.10 10.43
N GLY A 17 -4.05 -1.71 9.57
CA GLY A 17 -3.63 -2.84 8.73
C GLY A 17 -2.40 -2.56 7.86
N SER A 18 -2.32 -1.38 7.24
CA SER A 18 -1.17 -0.94 6.45
C SER A 18 0.11 -0.79 7.28
N ILE A 19 -0.01 -0.30 8.52
CA ILE A 19 1.12 -0.23 9.44
C ILE A 19 1.59 -1.65 9.78
N LEU A 20 0.65 -2.55 10.09
CA LEU A 20 0.97 -3.95 10.40
C LEU A 20 1.59 -4.68 9.20
N LEU A 21 1.15 -4.41 7.97
CA LEU A 21 1.78 -4.93 6.75
C LEU A 21 3.27 -4.59 6.69
N ASN A 22 3.60 -3.30 6.81
CA ASN A 22 5.00 -2.83 6.80
C ASN A 22 5.81 -3.48 7.93
N MET A 23 5.22 -3.60 9.13
CA MET A 23 5.86 -4.28 10.25
C MET A 23 6.14 -5.76 9.93
N CYS A 24 5.18 -6.47 9.31
CA CYS A 24 5.33 -7.89 8.99
C CYS A 24 6.45 -8.16 7.97
N GLN A 25 6.66 -7.23 7.04
CA GLN A 25 7.74 -7.32 6.04
C GLN A 25 9.10 -6.85 6.57
N THR A 26 9.11 -6.02 7.62
CA THR A 26 10.36 -5.49 8.21
C THR A 26 10.91 -6.39 9.32
N PHE A 27 10.05 -6.93 10.17
CA PHE A 27 10.47 -7.67 11.36
C PHE A 27 10.55 -9.18 11.11
N ALA A 28 11.66 -9.77 11.56
CA ALA A 28 11.86 -11.21 11.63
C ALA A 28 12.11 -11.64 13.07
N TYR A 29 11.77 -12.89 13.39
CA TYR A 29 12.12 -13.51 14.66
C TYR A 29 13.09 -14.67 14.44
N SER A 30 14.00 -14.87 15.39
CA SER A 30 14.86 -16.05 15.44
C SER A 30 14.41 -16.94 16.59
N ARG A 31 14.23 -18.24 16.31
CA ARG A 31 14.19 -19.26 17.37
C ARG A 31 15.63 -19.69 17.67
N ARG A 32 15.94 -19.93 18.95
CA ARG A 32 17.28 -20.30 19.44
C ARG A 32 17.97 -21.28 18.47
N HIS A 33 19.06 -20.81 17.84
CA HIS A 33 19.93 -21.53 16.90
C HIS A 33 19.39 -21.82 15.48
N ALA A 34 18.35 -21.12 15.00
CA ALA A 34 17.81 -21.26 13.63
C ALA A 34 17.74 -19.93 12.87
N GLU A 35 17.60 -20.05 11.53
CA GLU A 35 17.44 -18.96 10.55
C GLU A 35 16.33 -17.97 10.94
N ASN A 36 16.43 -16.74 10.43
CA ASN A 36 15.45 -15.68 10.67
C ASN A 36 14.14 -15.98 9.91
N TYR A 37 13.01 -15.97 10.60
CA TYR A 37 11.68 -16.09 9.99
C TYR A 37 11.01 -14.71 9.95
N TYR A 38 10.74 -14.21 8.75
CA TYR A 38 9.97 -12.97 8.59
C TYR A 38 8.53 -13.19 9.07
N LEU A 39 7.97 -12.19 9.76
CA LEU A 39 6.58 -12.27 10.24
C LEU A 39 5.58 -12.42 9.08
N GLN A 40 5.92 -11.86 7.91
CA GLN A 40 5.22 -12.06 6.64
C GLN A 40 4.86 -13.52 6.37
N GLU A 41 5.78 -14.47 6.54
CA GLU A 41 5.53 -15.89 6.28
C GLU A 41 4.40 -16.46 7.16
N VAL A 42 4.21 -15.89 8.36
CA VAL A 42 3.18 -16.31 9.31
C VAL A 42 1.83 -15.66 9.00
N VAL A 43 1.82 -14.47 8.42
CA VAL A 43 0.61 -13.65 8.28
C VAL A 43 0.07 -13.56 6.86
N ARG A 44 0.83 -13.97 5.84
CA ARG A 44 0.45 -13.79 4.43
C ARG A 44 -0.87 -14.45 4.04
N GLU A 45 -1.23 -15.54 4.70
CA GLU A 45 -2.49 -16.27 4.50
C GLU A 45 -3.67 -15.67 5.30
N HIS A 46 -3.44 -14.61 6.08
CA HIS A 46 -4.48 -13.97 6.87
C HIS A 46 -5.53 -13.29 5.96
N ALA A 47 -6.81 -13.47 6.30
CA ALA A 47 -7.95 -12.99 5.50
C ALA A 47 -7.91 -11.48 5.19
N LEU A 48 -7.33 -10.66 6.07
CA LEU A 48 -7.12 -9.22 5.82
C LEU A 48 -6.32 -8.97 4.53
N PHE A 49 -5.28 -9.75 4.26
CA PHE A 49 -4.43 -9.56 3.07
C PHE A 49 -5.00 -10.24 1.82
N GLN A 50 -5.98 -11.12 1.98
CA GLN A 50 -6.76 -11.69 0.87
C GLN A 50 -7.97 -10.81 0.50
N ASN A 51 -8.21 -9.73 1.25
CA ASN A 51 -9.33 -8.83 1.03
C ASN A 51 -8.95 -7.71 0.04
N GLU A 52 -9.57 -7.70 -1.14
CA GLU A 52 -9.35 -6.66 -2.16
C GLU A 52 -9.60 -5.24 -1.64
N ARG A 53 -10.59 -5.07 -0.75
CA ARG A 53 -10.93 -3.77 -0.16
C ARG A 53 -9.80 -3.23 0.70
N PHE A 54 -9.08 -4.09 1.41
CA PHE A 54 -7.92 -3.68 2.19
C PHE A 54 -6.88 -3.00 1.28
N TRP A 55 -6.52 -3.64 0.15
CA TRP A 55 -5.51 -3.12 -0.77
C TRP A 55 -5.95 -1.80 -1.42
N LYS A 56 -7.20 -1.74 -1.88
CA LYS A 56 -7.77 -0.53 -2.47
C LYS A 56 -7.76 0.65 -1.49
N GLU A 57 -8.33 0.48 -0.30
CA GLU A 57 -8.48 1.57 0.66
C GLU A 57 -7.12 2.01 1.22
N SER A 58 -6.22 1.05 1.45
CA SER A 58 -4.84 1.33 1.88
C SER A 58 -4.07 2.12 0.83
N PHE A 59 -4.23 1.78 -0.45
CA PHE A 59 -3.62 2.50 -1.57
C PHE A 59 -4.15 3.93 -1.67
N MET A 60 -5.47 4.11 -1.64
CA MET A 60 -6.10 5.43 -1.69
C MET A 60 -5.65 6.30 -0.51
N TYR A 61 -5.58 5.73 0.69
CA TYR A 61 -5.05 6.41 1.86
C TYR A 61 -3.59 6.84 1.67
N ALA A 62 -2.74 5.96 1.14
CA ALA A 62 -1.34 6.27 0.89
C ALA A 62 -1.17 7.40 -0.14
N LEU A 63 -1.98 7.42 -1.21
CA LEU A 63 -2.00 8.52 -2.18
C LEU A 63 -2.36 9.85 -1.53
N ILE A 64 -3.42 9.88 -0.72
CA ILE A 64 -3.86 11.11 -0.04
C ILE A 64 -2.72 11.66 0.84
N ILE A 65 -2.07 10.78 1.60
CA ILE A 65 -0.97 11.17 2.50
C ILE A 65 0.23 11.71 1.70
N GLU A 66 0.63 11.05 0.61
CA GLU A 66 1.74 11.54 -0.21
C GLU A 66 1.41 12.87 -0.90
N ARG A 67 0.22 13.00 -1.48
CA ARG A 67 -0.26 14.25 -2.08
C ARG A 67 -0.28 15.39 -1.06
N GLN A 68 -0.69 15.13 0.18
CA GLN A 68 -0.68 16.14 1.24
C GLN A 68 0.73 16.58 1.66
N LYS A 69 1.70 15.65 1.76
CA LYS A 69 3.11 15.99 2.03
C LYS A 69 3.70 16.87 0.93
N GLN A 70 3.19 16.69 -0.28
CA GLN A 70 3.68 17.30 -1.49
C GLN A 70 2.88 18.55 -1.90
N ALA A 71 1.78 18.85 -1.21
CA ALA A 71 0.92 19.99 -1.50
C ALA A 71 1.70 21.30 -1.38
N THR A 72 1.97 21.92 -2.52
CA THR A 72 2.53 23.27 -2.60
C THR A 72 1.39 24.28 -2.41
N VAL A 73 1.60 25.33 -1.61
CA VAL A 73 0.62 26.42 -1.48
C VAL A 73 0.52 27.16 -2.81
N PHE A 74 -0.56 26.95 -3.56
CA PHE A 74 -0.76 27.59 -4.86
C PHE A 74 -1.23 29.04 -4.70
N THR A 75 -0.42 29.98 -5.16
CA THR A 75 -0.85 31.34 -5.49
C THR A 75 -1.47 31.32 -6.89
N LYS A 76 -2.53 32.11 -7.08
CA LYS A 76 -3.61 31.95 -8.08
C LYS A 76 -3.26 32.00 -9.59
N THR A 77 -2.01 31.86 -10.01
CA THR A 77 -1.66 31.83 -11.44
C THR A 77 -0.40 31.01 -11.68
N LEU A 78 -0.56 29.75 -12.06
CA LEU A 78 0.55 28.89 -12.51
C LEU A 78 0.76 29.07 -14.02
N SER A 79 2.02 29.11 -14.45
CA SER A 79 2.38 28.99 -15.87
C SER A 79 1.98 27.62 -16.42
N GLU A 80 1.88 27.49 -17.76
CA GLU A 80 1.64 26.19 -18.42
C GLU A 80 2.71 25.16 -18.02
N GLU A 81 3.99 25.55 -18.00
CA GLU A 81 5.10 24.70 -17.54
C GLU A 81 4.91 24.22 -16.09
N ALA A 82 4.46 25.11 -15.20
CA ALA A 82 4.19 24.73 -13.82
C ALA A 82 2.95 23.82 -13.70
N GLN A 83 1.98 23.89 -14.61
CA GLN A 83 0.86 22.95 -14.65
C GLN A 83 1.30 21.57 -15.14
N ASP A 84 2.16 21.52 -16.16
CA ASP A 84 2.72 20.26 -16.67
C ASP A 84 3.61 19.57 -15.63
N GLU A 85 4.44 20.33 -14.91
CA GLU A 85 5.23 19.81 -13.79
C GLU A 85 4.36 19.22 -12.68
N LEU A 86 3.24 19.88 -12.33
CA LEU A 86 2.31 19.36 -11.34
C LEU A 86 1.64 18.07 -11.81
N LYS A 87 1.23 18.01 -13.08
CA LYS A 87 0.63 16.81 -13.65
C LYS A 87 1.63 15.65 -13.65
N ALA A 88 2.87 15.90 -14.08
CA ALA A 88 3.93 14.90 -14.04
C ALA A 88 4.22 14.44 -12.60
N ARG A 89 4.20 15.36 -11.64
CA ARG A 89 4.37 15.05 -10.22
C ARG A 89 3.25 14.17 -9.68
N GLU A 90 1.99 14.49 -9.97
CA GLU A 90 0.84 13.67 -9.57
C GLU A 90 0.93 12.25 -10.13
N GLN A 91 1.28 12.12 -11.42
CA GLN A 91 1.51 10.82 -12.06
C GLN A 91 2.64 10.03 -11.40
N ASN A 92 3.74 10.70 -11.04
CA ASN A 92 4.86 10.07 -10.35
C ASN A 92 4.48 9.59 -8.93
N ILE A 93 3.64 10.35 -8.21
CA ILE A 93 3.12 9.92 -6.92
C ILE A 93 2.25 8.67 -7.09
N THR A 94 1.30 8.68 -8.03
CA THR A 94 0.45 7.52 -8.30
C THR A 94 1.31 6.30 -8.65
N PHE A 95 2.24 6.44 -9.60
CA PHE A 95 3.10 5.35 -10.05
C PHE A 95 3.98 4.78 -8.93
N GLY A 96 4.54 5.66 -8.09
CA GLY A 96 5.36 5.24 -6.95
C GLY A 96 4.58 4.44 -5.91
N GLN A 97 3.37 4.89 -5.56
CA GLN A 97 2.50 4.15 -4.65
C GLN A 97 2.02 2.84 -5.27
N LEU A 98 1.63 2.84 -6.54
CA LEU A 98 1.15 1.64 -7.22
C LEU A 98 2.24 0.56 -7.25
N THR A 99 3.46 0.95 -7.60
CA THR A 99 4.62 0.04 -7.62
C THR A 99 4.89 -0.55 -6.22
N SER A 100 4.83 0.27 -5.18
CA SER A 100 5.00 -0.18 -3.79
C SER A 100 3.93 -1.19 -3.38
N PHE A 101 2.67 -0.94 -3.73
CA PHE A 101 1.55 -1.84 -3.45
C PHE A 101 1.65 -3.15 -4.23
N VAL A 102 1.98 -3.11 -5.51
CA VAL A 102 2.22 -4.31 -6.32
C VAL A 102 3.34 -5.16 -5.72
N PHE A 103 4.45 -4.54 -5.34
CA PHE A 103 5.55 -5.24 -4.66
C PHE A 103 5.06 -5.91 -3.36
N ASN A 104 4.28 -5.19 -2.55
CA ASN A 104 3.74 -5.72 -1.31
C ASN A 104 2.77 -6.88 -1.53
N MET A 105 1.87 -6.80 -2.51
CA MET A 105 0.94 -7.87 -2.85
C MET A 105 1.68 -9.14 -3.28
N ILE A 106 2.68 -8.99 -4.16
CA ILE A 106 3.52 -10.12 -4.62
C ILE A 106 4.30 -10.72 -3.45
N SER A 107 4.90 -9.88 -2.61
CA SER A 107 5.63 -10.31 -1.41
C SER A 107 4.70 -11.08 -0.47
N MET A 108 3.48 -10.60 -0.26
CA MET A 108 2.44 -11.28 0.52
C MET A 108 1.85 -12.52 -0.16
N GLY A 109 2.38 -12.94 -1.31
CA GLY A 109 2.00 -14.18 -1.98
C GLY A 109 0.60 -14.15 -2.58
N LEU A 110 0.10 -12.97 -2.93
CA LEU A 110 -1.17 -12.86 -3.66
C LEU A 110 -1.02 -13.41 -5.08
N ASP A 111 -2.09 -14.02 -5.57
CA ASP A 111 -2.15 -14.55 -6.93
C ASP A 111 -1.96 -13.45 -7.97
N GLN A 112 -1.28 -13.79 -9.06
CA GLN A 112 -0.97 -12.86 -10.15
C GLN A 112 -2.24 -12.20 -10.71
N ASP A 113 -3.33 -12.95 -10.83
CA ASP A 113 -4.61 -12.44 -11.32
C ASP A 113 -5.16 -11.33 -10.40
N MET A 114 -5.02 -11.48 -9.08
CA MET A 114 -5.45 -10.45 -8.12
C MET A 114 -4.58 -9.19 -8.24
N VAL A 115 -3.27 -9.34 -8.43
CA VAL A 115 -2.34 -8.22 -8.64
C VAL A 115 -2.66 -7.48 -9.94
N VAL A 116 -2.90 -8.21 -11.04
CA VAL A 116 -3.27 -7.62 -12.34
C VAL A 116 -4.58 -6.86 -12.24
N GLN A 117 -5.62 -7.47 -11.65
CA GLN A 117 -6.90 -6.80 -11.46
C GLN A 117 -6.80 -5.54 -10.60
N PHE A 118 -5.94 -5.54 -9.58
CA PHE A 118 -5.67 -4.35 -8.77
C PHE A 118 -5.07 -3.22 -9.62
N VAL A 119 -4.08 -3.54 -10.46
CA VAL A 119 -3.43 -2.56 -11.35
C VAL A 119 -4.42 -2.02 -12.38
N GLU A 120 -5.13 -2.89 -13.10
CA GLU A 120 -6.11 -2.49 -14.13
C GLU A 120 -7.16 -1.55 -13.54
N ARG A 121 -7.79 -1.94 -12.41
CA ARG A 121 -8.80 -1.11 -11.77
C ARG A 121 -8.25 0.24 -11.30
N THR A 122 -7.01 0.29 -10.83
CA THR A 122 -6.37 1.51 -10.34
C THR A 122 -6.00 2.45 -11.49
N CYS A 123 -5.53 1.92 -12.61
CA CYS A 123 -5.19 2.71 -13.78
C CYS A 123 -6.42 3.16 -14.59
N ASP A 124 -7.51 2.40 -14.55
CA ASP A 124 -8.77 2.76 -15.23
C ASP A 124 -9.60 3.82 -14.46
N THR A 125 -9.23 4.17 -13.22
CA THR A 125 -9.93 5.19 -12.41
C THR A 125 -9.30 6.60 -12.45
N GLU A 126 -8.25 6.84 -13.23
CA GLU A 126 -7.68 8.17 -13.49
C GLU A 126 -8.25 8.82 -14.76
#